data_AF-A0A3L6PQG4-F1
#
_entry.id   AF-A0A3L6PQG4-F1
#
_cell.length_a   1.000
_cell.length_b   1.000
_cell.length_c   1.000
_cell.angle_alpha   90.00
_cell.angle_beta   90.00
_cell.angle_gamma   90.00
#
_symmetry.space_group_name_H-M   'P 1'
#
loop_
_entity.id
_entity.type
_entity.pdbx_description
1 polymer ?
#
loop_
_entity_poly.entity_id
_entity_poly.type
_entity_poly.pdbx_seq_one_letter_code
_entity_poly.pdbx_strand_id
1 'polypeptide(L)'
;MARGGGIKTLASLCAVLMLFQLAAAGGSGGHGAGSSFDYKRVLHSSLLYFEAQRSGHLPYNQRVRWRGHSGLADGLQQGVDLVGGYYDAGDNVKFGLPMAFTRIEFGAEVAAAGEWRHVLEAIKWGTDYFVKAHTEPDVLWAEVGDGDTDHYCWQRPEDMTTSR
;
A
#
# COMPACT_ATOMS: atom_id res chain seq x y z
N MET A 1 -5.74 75.88 31.25
CA MET A 1 -5.92 75.05 32.48
C MET A 1 -7.18 74.20 32.27
N ALA A 2 -7.15 72.92 32.66
CA ALA A 2 -8.13 71.82 32.35
C ALA A 2 -7.98 71.22 30.92
N ARG A 3 -7.28 70.09 30.76
CA ARG A 3 -7.63 68.67 30.99
C ARG A 3 -8.54 68.07 29.89
N GLY A 4 -8.01 67.09 29.17
CA GLY A 4 -8.75 66.30 28.17
C GLY A 4 -7.95 65.11 27.60
N GLY A 5 -7.09 64.48 28.40
CA GLY A 5 -6.47 63.21 28.06
C GLY A 5 -7.47 62.08 28.29
N GLY A 6 -8.19 61.67 27.26
CA GLY A 6 -9.28 60.69 27.39
C GLY A 6 -9.47 59.73 26.22
N ILE A 7 -8.54 59.68 25.26
CA ILE A 7 -8.63 58.77 24.09
C ILE A 7 -7.46 57.76 24.06
N LYS A 8 -6.39 57.99 24.83
CA LYS A 8 -5.23 57.09 24.89
C LYS A 8 -5.38 55.92 25.87
N THR A 9 -6.39 55.93 26.74
CA THR A 9 -6.62 54.88 27.75
C THR A 9 -7.56 53.76 27.29
N LEU A 10 -8.40 53.97 26.27
CA LEU A 10 -9.29 52.92 25.74
C LEU A 10 -8.56 51.95 24.81
N ALA A 11 -7.57 52.44 24.04
CA ALA A 11 -6.74 51.59 23.18
C ALA A 11 -5.82 50.65 23.98
N SER A 12 -5.45 51.03 25.21
CA SER A 12 -4.62 50.20 26.09
C SER A 12 -5.41 49.08 26.76
N LEU A 13 -6.74 49.20 26.88
CA LEU A 13 -7.59 48.15 27.46
C LEU A 13 -7.82 46.99 26.48
N CYS A 14 -7.96 47.27 25.18
CA CYS A 14 -8.06 46.24 24.14
C CYS A 14 -6.74 45.47 23.96
N ALA A 15 -5.58 46.13 24.10
CA ALA A 15 -4.28 45.47 24.01
C ALA A 15 -4.01 44.52 25.20
N VAL A 16 -4.46 44.88 26.41
CA VAL A 16 -4.33 44.01 27.60
C VAL A 16 -5.29 42.82 27.54
N LEU A 17 -6.48 43.00 26.96
CA LEU A 17 -7.43 41.91 26.68
C LEU A 17 -6.93 40.92 25.61
N MET A 18 -6.19 41.39 24.59
CA MET A 18 -5.53 40.50 23.60
C MET A 18 -4.29 39.77 24.15
N LEU A 19 -3.58 40.36 25.12
CA LEU A 19 -2.43 39.71 25.77
C LEU A 19 -2.86 38.65 26.80
N PHE A 20 -4.06 38.77 27.38
CA PHE A 20 -4.59 37.73 28.29
C PHE A 20 -5.13 36.49 27.55
N GLN A 21 -5.43 36.59 26.26
CA GLN A 21 -5.75 35.41 25.43
C GLN A 21 -4.50 34.55 25.10
N LEU A 22 -3.29 35.12 25.24
CA LEU A 22 -2.06 34.36 25.02
C LEU A 22 -1.56 33.62 26.27
N ALA A 23 -2.08 33.94 27.47
CA ALA A 23 -1.75 33.23 28.72
C ALA A 23 -2.76 32.11 29.07
N ALA A 24 -3.92 32.04 28.42
CA ALA A 24 -4.92 30.98 28.61
C ALA A 24 -4.84 29.85 27.57
N ALA A 25 -3.82 29.84 26.70
CA ALA A 25 -3.53 28.74 25.78
C ALA A 25 -2.54 27.69 26.36
N GLY A 26 -2.16 27.83 27.63
CA GLY A 26 -1.21 26.96 28.34
C GLY A 26 -1.84 25.88 29.23
N GLY A 27 -3.14 25.60 29.05
CA GLY A 27 -3.83 24.54 29.78
C GLY A 27 -4.16 23.38 28.85
N SER A 28 -3.21 22.49 28.61
CA SER A 28 -3.46 21.15 28.05
C SER A 28 -4.22 20.30 29.08
N GLY A 29 -5.47 20.66 29.33
CA GLY A 29 -6.47 19.85 29.98
C GLY A 29 -6.94 18.78 28.99
N GLY A 30 -6.44 17.56 29.20
CA GLY A 30 -6.69 16.39 28.38
C GLY A 30 -8.17 16.18 28.08
N HIS A 31 -8.57 16.56 26.88
CA HIS A 31 -9.60 15.87 26.15
C HIS A 31 -8.84 14.85 25.31
N GLY A 32 -9.11 13.55 25.51
CA GLY A 32 -8.49 12.49 24.73
C GLY A 32 -8.74 12.71 23.25
N ALA A 33 -7.81 13.41 22.59
CA ALA A 33 -7.73 13.45 21.15
C ALA A 33 -7.54 11.99 20.72
N GLY A 34 -8.56 11.41 20.10
CA GLY A 34 -8.43 10.09 19.50
C GLY A 34 -7.15 10.08 18.69
N SER A 35 -6.26 9.12 18.96
CA SER A 35 -4.95 9.04 18.33
C SER A 35 -5.12 9.16 16.81
N SER A 36 -4.60 10.22 16.20
CA SER A 36 -4.58 10.32 14.74
C SER A 36 -3.73 9.19 14.18
N PHE A 37 -4.29 8.36 13.29
CA PHE A 37 -3.54 7.29 12.65
C PHE A 37 -2.53 7.84 11.64
N ASP A 38 -1.33 7.26 11.63
CA ASP A 38 -0.32 7.53 10.60
C ASP A 38 -0.67 6.79 9.30
N TYR A 39 -1.55 7.40 8.50
CA TYR A 39 -2.00 6.82 7.24
C TYR A 39 -0.88 6.69 6.20
N LYS A 40 0.18 7.51 6.29
CA LYS A 40 1.36 7.36 5.43
C LYS A 40 2.06 6.05 5.72
N ARG A 41 2.25 5.71 7.00
CA ARG A 41 2.81 4.42 7.40
C ARG A 41 1.89 3.26 7.00
N VAL A 42 0.56 3.41 7.14
CA VAL A 42 -0.40 2.37 6.73
C VAL A 42 -0.32 2.11 5.22
N LEU A 43 -0.29 3.16 4.40
CA LEU A 43 -0.13 3.04 2.95
C LEU A 43 1.19 2.34 2.59
N HIS A 44 2.30 2.75 3.22
CA HIS A 44 3.60 2.11 3.02
C HIS A 44 3.54 0.60 3.32
N SER A 45 2.97 0.22 4.46
CA SER A 45 2.80 -1.19 4.83
C SER A 45 1.88 -1.96 3.87
N SER A 46 0.82 -1.34 3.36
CA SER A 46 -0.06 -1.96 2.37
C SER A 46 0.68 -2.25 1.04
N LEU A 47 1.63 -1.40 0.64
CA LEU A 47 2.43 -1.66 -0.55
C LEU A 47 3.50 -2.74 -0.32
N LEU A 48 4.02 -2.84 0.90
CA LEU A 48 4.87 -3.97 1.28
C LEU A 48 4.11 -5.29 1.26
N TYR A 49 2.80 -5.30 1.57
CA TYR A 49 1.97 -6.50 1.40
C TYR A 49 1.95 -6.96 -0.07
N PHE A 50 1.76 -6.06 -1.04
CA PHE A 50 1.85 -6.44 -2.45
C PHE A 50 3.23 -7.01 -2.81
N GLU A 51 4.33 -6.39 -2.37
CA GLU A 51 5.67 -6.96 -2.59
C GLU A 51 5.82 -8.36 -1.97
N ALA A 52 5.22 -8.57 -0.80
CA ALA A 52 5.21 -9.84 -0.10
C ALA A 52 4.34 -10.91 -0.77
N GLN A 53 3.45 -10.54 -1.70
CA GLN A 53 2.63 -11.49 -2.47
C GLN A 53 3.23 -11.85 -3.84
N ARG A 54 4.34 -11.23 -4.26
CA ARG A 54 4.92 -11.48 -5.59
C ARG A 54 5.33 -12.94 -5.77
N SER A 55 5.00 -13.52 -6.91
CA SER A 55 5.51 -14.81 -7.39
C SER A 55 6.51 -14.59 -8.54
N GLY A 56 7.44 -15.52 -8.76
CA GLY A 56 8.41 -15.48 -9.85
C GLY A 56 9.77 -14.93 -9.44
N HIS A 57 10.49 -14.36 -10.42
CA HIS A 57 11.81 -13.77 -10.22
C HIS A 57 11.75 -12.41 -9.54
N LEU A 58 11.77 -12.40 -8.21
CA LEU A 58 11.80 -11.17 -7.41
C LEU A 58 12.96 -10.23 -7.80
N PRO A 59 12.72 -8.91 -7.87
CA PRO A 59 13.75 -7.95 -8.22
C PRO A 59 14.74 -7.75 -7.05
N TYR A 60 16.02 -7.54 -7.37
CA TYR A 60 17.09 -7.42 -6.37
C TYR A 60 16.89 -6.26 -5.38
N ASN A 61 16.16 -5.23 -5.80
CA ASN A 61 15.86 -4.04 -5.01
C ASN A 61 14.52 -4.14 -4.24
N GLN A 62 13.87 -5.31 -4.21
CA GLN A 62 12.68 -5.53 -3.39
C GLN A 62 12.93 -5.22 -1.90
N ARG A 63 11.95 -4.61 -1.24
CA ARG A 63 12.03 -4.21 0.17
C ARG A 63 11.74 -5.38 1.12
N VAL A 64 10.88 -6.31 0.70
CA VAL A 64 10.52 -7.52 1.46
C VAL A 64 11.62 -8.59 1.32
N ARG A 65 12.54 -8.63 2.29
CA ARG A 65 13.77 -9.46 2.25
C ARG A 65 13.60 -10.93 2.65
N TRP A 66 12.48 -11.29 3.28
CA TRP A 66 12.22 -12.66 3.72
C TRP A 66 11.55 -13.52 2.62
N ARG A 67 11.19 -12.92 1.48
CA ARG A 67 10.69 -13.59 0.29
C ARG A 67 11.84 -13.92 -0.68
N GLY A 68 11.73 -15.04 -1.38
CA GLY A 68 12.66 -15.49 -2.41
C GLY A 68 11.95 -15.78 -3.74
N HIS A 69 12.74 -16.19 -4.73
CA HIS A 69 12.19 -16.62 -6.02
C HIS A 69 11.31 -17.86 -5.86
N SER A 70 10.14 -17.88 -6.49
CA SER A 70 9.15 -18.96 -6.36
C SER A 70 8.32 -19.11 -7.64
N GLY A 71 7.65 -20.25 -7.85
CA GLY A 71 6.79 -20.45 -9.04
C GLY A 71 7.53 -20.28 -10.36
N LEU A 72 8.76 -20.77 -10.44
CA LEU A 72 9.65 -20.56 -11.60
C LEU A 72 9.37 -21.49 -12.78
N ALA A 73 8.50 -22.48 -12.58
CA ALA A 73 8.08 -23.44 -13.61
C ALA A 73 6.63 -23.20 -14.07
N ASP A 74 5.99 -22.13 -13.61
CA ASP A 74 4.58 -21.84 -13.87
C ASP A 74 4.33 -21.70 -15.39
N GLY A 75 3.42 -22.52 -15.92
CA GLY A 75 3.07 -22.58 -17.34
C GLY A 75 3.94 -23.49 -18.21
N LEU A 76 5.04 -24.04 -17.66
CA LEU A 76 6.00 -24.85 -18.42
C LEU A 76 5.35 -26.09 -19.05
N GLN A 77 4.45 -26.77 -18.34
CA GLN A 77 3.77 -27.97 -18.84
C GLN A 77 2.87 -27.68 -20.05
N GLN A 78 2.41 -26.44 -20.18
CA GLN A 78 1.55 -25.96 -21.27
C GLN A 78 2.35 -25.24 -22.35
N GLY A 79 3.68 -25.12 -22.19
CA GLY A 79 4.55 -24.46 -23.17
C GLY A 79 4.45 -22.93 -23.18
N VAL A 80 3.99 -22.32 -22.07
CA VAL A 80 3.86 -20.87 -21.92
C VAL A 80 4.66 -20.37 -20.71
N ASP A 81 5.01 -19.09 -20.67
CA ASP A 81 5.66 -18.47 -19.50
C ASP A 81 4.60 -17.78 -18.65
N LEU A 82 4.26 -18.36 -17.50
CA LEU A 82 3.33 -17.77 -16.52
C LEU A 82 4.05 -17.41 -15.20
N VAL A 83 5.37 -17.23 -15.25
CA VAL A 83 6.18 -16.78 -14.11
C VAL A 83 5.92 -15.30 -13.85
N GLY A 84 5.61 -14.93 -12.61
CA GLY A 84 5.27 -13.54 -12.22
C GLY A 84 3.94 -13.44 -11.46
N GLY A 85 3.39 -12.23 -11.36
CA GLY A 85 2.07 -12.02 -10.76
C GLY A 85 2.06 -12.15 -9.24
N TYR A 86 0.86 -12.27 -8.67
CA TYR A 86 0.63 -12.31 -7.23
C TYR A 86 0.01 -13.63 -6.79
N TYR A 87 0.41 -14.11 -5.62
CA TYR A 87 -0.38 -15.07 -4.86
C TYR A 87 -1.61 -14.38 -4.28
N ASP A 88 -2.76 -15.06 -4.31
CA ASP A 88 -4.05 -14.44 -4.01
C ASP A 88 -4.18 -14.08 -2.52
N ALA A 89 -3.86 -15.01 -1.63
CA ALA A 89 -4.04 -14.83 -0.20
C ALA A 89 -2.86 -15.40 0.62
N GLY A 90 -3.16 -16.25 1.59
CA GLY A 90 -2.16 -17.00 2.36
C GLY A 90 -1.74 -18.31 1.69
N ASP A 91 -2.35 -18.62 0.55
CA ASP A 91 -2.05 -19.74 -0.32
C ASP A 91 -1.06 -19.30 -1.41
N ASN A 92 -0.71 -20.21 -2.32
CA ASN A 92 0.17 -19.90 -3.43
C ASN A 92 -0.52 -19.98 -4.80
N VAL A 93 -1.85 -20.06 -4.84
CA VAL A 93 -2.62 -20.02 -6.08
C VAL A 93 -2.64 -18.60 -6.67
N LYS A 94 -2.55 -18.54 -8.01
CA LYS A 94 -2.70 -17.29 -8.76
C LYS A 94 -4.11 -17.22 -9.34
N PHE A 95 -5.08 -16.75 -8.55
CA PHE A 95 -6.42 -16.53 -9.06
C PHE A 95 -6.48 -15.22 -9.86
N GLY A 96 -6.71 -15.32 -11.17
CA GLY A 96 -6.64 -14.18 -12.09
C GLY A 96 -7.73 -13.14 -11.84
N LEU A 97 -8.94 -13.55 -11.46
CA LEU A 97 -10.05 -12.64 -11.20
C LEU A 97 -9.79 -11.67 -10.03
N PRO A 98 -9.49 -12.13 -8.79
CA PRO A 98 -9.18 -11.22 -7.69
C PRO A 98 -7.90 -10.41 -7.93
N MET A 99 -6.89 -10.98 -8.61
CA MET A 99 -5.70 -10.24 -9.02
C MET A 99 -6.05 -9.08 -9.97
N ALA A 100 -6.92 -9.31 -10.96
CA ALA A 100 -7.34 -8.30 -11.93
C ALA A 100 -8.23 -7.22 -11.31
N PHE A 101 -9.04 -7.58 -10.32
CA PHE A 101 -9.94 -6.65 -9.63
C PHE A 101 -9.19 -5.66 -8.73
N THR A 102 -7.99 -6.02 -8.30
CA THR A 102 -7.18 -5.17 -7.42
C THR A 102 -6.86 -3.84 -8.10
N ARG A 103 -7.36 -2.74 -7.52
CA ARG A 103 -7.26 -1.38 -8.08
C ARG A 103 -6.68 -0.40 -7.06
N ILE A 104 -5.93 0.58 -7.56
CA ILE A 104 -5.42 1.71 -6.77
C ILE A 104 -6.14 2.99 -7.20
N GLU A 105 -6.57 3.76 -6.21
CA GLU A 105 -7.19 5.08 -6.37
C GLU A 105 -6.39 6.14 -5.58
N PHE A 106 -6.81 7.41 -5.62
CA PHE A 106 -6.21 8.51 -4.81
C PHE A 106 -4.75 8.84 -5.17
N GLY A 107 -4.46 8.98 -6.47
CA GLY A 107 -3.09 9.20 -6.96
C GLY A 107 -2.39 10.44 -6.39
N ALA A 108 -3.12 11.53 -6.11
CA ALA A 108 -2.56 12.75 -5.54
C ALA A 108 -2.09 12.54 -4.09
N GLU A 109 -2.88 11.83 -3.29
CA GLU A 109 -2.61 11.51 -1.89
C GLU A 109 -1.47 10.49 -1.79
N VAL A 110 -1.46 9.49 -2.66
CA VAL A 110 -0.35 8.52 -2.79
C VAL A 110 0.95 9.26 -3.14
N ALA A 111 0.91 10.22 -4.07
CA ALA A 111 2.07 11.02 -4.44
C ALA A 111 2.53 11.91 -3.28
N ALA A 112 1.61 12.58 -2.57
CA ALA A 112 1.91 13.37 -1.39
C ALA A 112 2.52 12.52 -0.25
N ALA A 113 2.13 11.26 -0.13
CA ALA A 113 2.73 10.30 0.79
C ALA A 113 4.14 9.84 0.37
N GLY A 114 4.55 10.08 -0.88
CA GLY A 114 5.84 9.67 -1.43
C GLY A 114 5.87 8.21 -1.92
N GLU A 115 4.70 7.60 -2.13
CA GLU A 115 4.56 6.18 -2.47
C GLU A 115 4.23 5.94 -3.95
N TRP A 116 4.16 7.01 -4.77
CA TRP A 116 3.77 6.94 -6.18
C TRP A 116 4.55 5.90 -6.99
N ARG A 117 5.86 5.86 -6.82
CA ARG A 117 6.71 4.89 -7.54
C ARG A 117 6.38 3.45 -7.15
N HIS A 118 6.19 3.16 -5.86
CA HIS A 118 5.91 1.81 -5.39
C HIS A 118 4.51 1.34 -5.82
N VAL A 119 3.54 2.25 -5.90
CA VAL A 119 2.23 1.98 -6.51
C VAL A 119 2.36 1.58 -7.98
N LEU A 120 3.13 2.33 -8.77
CA LEU A 120 3.35 1.99 -10.17
C LEU A 120 4.09 0.66 -10.33
N GLU A 121 5.06 0.37 -9.47
CA GLU A 121 5.77 -0.91 -9.45
C GLU A 121 4.85 -2.09 -9.08
N ALA A 122 3.87 -1.88 -8.19
CA ALA A 122 2.87 -2.90 -7.86
C ALA A 122 1.92 -3.16 -9.04
N ILE A 123 1.36 -2.10 -9.63
CA ILE A 123 0.48 -2.22 -10.81
C ILE A 123 1.24 -2.92 -11.94
N LYS A 124 2.46 -2.46 -12.24
CA LYS A 124 3.28 -3.01 -13.31
C LYS A 124 3.53 -4.51 -13.11
N TRP A 125 3.81 -4.96 -11.89
CA TRP A 125 4.06 -6.36 -11.60
C TRP A 125 2.86 -7.26 -11.95
N GLY A 126 1.65 -6.84 -11.58
CA GLY A 126 0.42 -7.56 -11.92
C GLY A 126 0.11 -7.50 -13.41
N THR A 127 0.25 -6.32 -14.04
CA THR A 127 -0.07 -6.17 -15.47
C THR A 127 0.95 -6.87 -16.38
N ASP A 128 2.23 -6.90 -16.02
CA ASP A 128 3.25 -7.66 -16.75
C ASP A 128 2.89 -9.16 -16.78
N TYR A 129 2.31 -9.68 -15.69
CA TYR A 129 1.78 -11.04 -15.66
C TYR A 129 0.56 -11.22 -16.56
N PHE A 130 -0.39 -10.27 -16.59
CA PHE A 130 -1.53 -10.38 -17.51
C PHE A 130 -1.13 -10.32 -18.99
N VAL A 131 -0.07 -9.57 -19.33
CA VAL A 131 0.50 -9.58 -20.69
C VAL A 131 1.04 -10.98 -21.04
N LYS A 132 1.68 -11.66 -20.09
CA LYS A 132 2.14 -13.05 -20.28
C LYS A 132 0.96 -14.03 -20.38
N ALA A 133 -0.06 -13.84 -19.55
CA ALA A 133 -1.24 -14.70 -19.49
C ALA A 133 -2.18 -14.54 -20.70
N HIS A 134 -2.06 -13.48 -21.48
CA HIS A 134 -2.82 -13.27 -22.72
C HIS A 134 -2.01 -13.71 -23.93
N THR A 135 -1.96 -15.03 -24.18
CA THR A 135 -1.04 -15.63 -25.16
C THR A 135 -1.52 -15.49 -26.61
N GLU A 136 -2.83 -15.32 -26.82
CA GLU A 136 -3.47 -15.13 -28.13
C GLU A 136 -4.69 -14.20 -27.97
N PRO A 137 -5.23 -13.60 -29.05
CA PRO A 137 -6.31 -12.60 -28.94
C PRO A 137 -7.50 -13.02 -28.07
N ASP A 138 -7.88 -14.30 -28.13
CA ASP A 138 -9.04 -14.85 -27.41
C ASP A 138 -8.65 -15.91 -26.37
N VAL A 139 -7.38 -15.94 -25.93
CA VAL A 139 -6.87 -16.90 -24.94
C VAL A 139 -6.29 -16.17 -23.73
N LEU A 140 -6.86 -16.42 -22.55
CA LEU A 140 -6.39 -15.88 -21.27
C LEU A 140 -6.20 -17.01 -20.25
N TRP A 141 -4.98 -17.12 -19.72
CA TRP A 141 -4.66 -18.00 -18.59
C TRP A 141 -5.14 -17.36 -17.28
N ALA A 142 -6.28 -17.83 -16.78
CA ALA A 142 -6.96 -17.24 -15.63
C ALA A 142 -6.48 -17.78 -14.27
N GLU A 143 -5.75 -18.89 -14.23
CA GLU A 143 -5.34 -19.56 -12.99
C GLU A 143 -4.03 -20.32 -13.18
N VAL A 144 -3.21 -20.38 -12.12
CA VAL A 144 -2.01 -21.23 -12.04
C VAL A 144 -1.95 -21.92 -10.67
N GLY A 145 -1.84 -23.25 -10.72
CA GLY A 145 -1.93 -24.15 -9.58
C GLY A 145 -3.35 -24.62 -9.27
N ASP A 146 -3.42 -25.72 -8.53
CA ASP A 146 -4.67 -26.36 -8.11
C ASP A 146 -4.95 -26.03 -6.63
N GLY A 147 -6.14 -25.49 -6.36
CA GLY A 147 -6.51 -25.02 -5.02
C GLY A 147 -6.49 -26.12 -3.96
N ASP A 148 -7.00 -27.30 -4.27
CA ASP A 148 -7.05 -28.41 -3.32
C ASP A 148 -5.64 -28.82 -2.87
N THR A 149 -4.76 -29.14 -3.83
CA THR A 149 -3.39 -29.58 -3.52
C THR A 149 -2.53 -28.50 -2.89
N ASP A 150 -2.73 -27.24 -3.27
CA ASP A 150 -2.05 -26.12 -2.63
C ASP A 150 -2.48 -25.95 -1.16
N HIS A 151 -3.78 -26.02 -0.89
CA HIS A 151 -4.34 -25.79 0.45
C HIS A 151 -4.13 -26.96 1.43
N TYR A 152 -3.85 -28.16 0.92
CA TYR A 152 -3.44 -29.30 1.76
C TYR A 152 -2.02 -29.16 2.34
N CYS A 153 -1.20 -28.24 1.82
CA CYS A 153 0.19 -28.08 2.24
C CYS A 153 0.45 -26.71 2.89
N TRP A 154 1.07 -26.71 4.08
CA TRP A 154 1.56 -25.48 4.70
C TRP A 154 3.06 -25.34 4.44
N GLN A 155 3.42 -24.60 3.39
CA GLN A 155 4.80 -24.42 2.97
C GLN A 155 5.09 -23.01 2.46
N ARG A 156 6.36 -22.67 2.41
CA ARG A 156 6.80 -21.43 1.77
C ARG A 156 6.65 -21.53 0.25
N PRO A 157 6.31 -20.43 -0.45
CA PRO A 157 6.23 -20.44 -1.91
C PRO A 157 7.55 -20.88 -2.58
N GLU A 158 8.69 -20.60 -1.95
CA GLU A 158 10.02 -20.96 -2.43
C GLU A 158 10.29 -22.48 -2.38
N ASP A 159 9.53 -23.23 -1.57
CA ASP A 159 9.70 -24.67 -1.36
C ASP A 159 8.58 -25.50 -2.01
N MET A 160 7.70 -24.89 -2.81
CA MET A 160 6.57 -25.60 -3.41
C MET A 160 7.00 -26.76 -4.29
N THR A 161 6.32 -27.90 -4.10
CA THR A 161 6.52 -29.14 -4.86
C THR A 161 5.26 -29.62 -5.59
N THR A 162 4.13 -28.93 -5.41
CA THR A 162 2.88 -29.25 -6.10
C THR A 162 2.99 -28.97 -7.60
N SER A 163 2.25 -29.73 -8.42
CA SER A 163 2.17 -29.46 -9.86
C SER A 163 1.35 -28.19 -10.10
N ARG A 164 1.80 -27.33 -11.01
CA ARG A 164 1.22 -26.01 -11.25
C ARG A 164 1.40 -25.57 -12.70
#